data_AF-A0A3Q7XRC0-F1
#
_entry.id   AF-A0A3Q7XRC0-F1
#
_cell.length_a   1.000
_cell.length_b   1.000
_cell.length_c   1.000
_cell.angle_alpha   90.00
_cell.angle_beta   90.00
_cell.angle_gamma   90.00
#
_symmetry.space_group_name_H-M   'P 1'
#
loop_
_entity.id
_entity.type
_entity.pdbx_description
1 polymer ?
#
loop_
_entity_poly.entity_id
_entity_poly.type
_entity_poly.pdbx_seq_one_letter_code
_entity_poly.pdbx_strand_id
1 'polypeptide(L)'
;MLLLKLGGEQIYVSQISDHCFDLIQHFEAIEGVPKIKDGYNPATWMLEVTSAGKEANLKVNFTDVYKNSELHRRNKQLIQELSFPCQGSKDLHFDAQYSQTFVAQCIACLWKQHLSYWRNTSYTAVRLLFTIMTGLLFGLIFWDVGLKRRKEQDLFNAMGSMYAAVTFIGVVNGASVQPIVAIERTVFYRERAAGMYSALPYALAHVLLHR
;
A
#
# COMPACT_ATOMS: atom_id res chain seq x y z
N MET A 1 -20.71 -4.00 -13.84
CA MET A 1 -20.34 -5.04 -12.86
C MET A 1 -19.50 -6.12 -13.54
N LEU A 2 -18.41 -6.54 -12.89
CA LEU A 2 -17.57 -7.66 -13.29
C LEU A 2 -17.57 -8.67 -12.14
N LEU A 3 -17.98 -9.90 -12.42
CA LEU A 3 -17.97 -11.00 -11.46
C LEU A 3 -16.99 -12.08 -11.90
N LEU A 4 -16.11 -12.44 -10.97
CA LEU A 4 -15.10 -13.48 -11.14
C LEU A 4 -15.35 -14.60 -10.15
N LYS A 5 -15.12 -15.84 -10.56
CA LYS A 5 -15.06 -16.99 -9.65
C LYS A 5 -13.66 -17.15 -9.07
N LEU A 6 -13.52 -18.06 -8.09
CA LEU A 6 -12.24 -18.43 -7.52
C LEU A 6 -11.30 -18.90 -8.65
N GLY A 7 -10.12 -18.30 -8.78
CA GLY A 7 -9.21 -18.50 -9.92
C GLY A 7 -9.21 -17.36 -10.95
N GLY A 8 -10.04 -16.33 -10.76
CA GLY A 8 -10.01 -15.11 -11.58
C GLY A 8 -10.73 -15.24 -12.93
N GLU A 9 -11.45 -16.34 -13.16
CA GLU A 9 -12.24 -16.53 -14.37
C GLU A 9 -13.56 -15.76 -14.33
N GLN A 10 -13.93 -15.16 -15.46
CA GLN A 10 -15.15 -14.37 -15.59
C GLN A 10 -16.37 -15.27 -15.65
N ILE A 11 -17.39 -14.94 -14.85
CA ILE A 11 -18.68 -15.64 -14.85
C ILE A 11 -19.86 -14.71 -15.15
N TYR A 12 -19.69 -13.40 -15.03
CA TYR A 12 -20.69 -12.42 -15.47
C TYR A 12 -20.06 -11.04 -15.68
N VAL A 13 -20.41 -10.38 -16.78
CA VAL A 13 -20.04 -8.98 -17.04
C VAL A 13 -21.20 -8.28 -17.72
N SER A 14 -21.76 -7.26 -17.07
CA SER A 14 -22.81 -6.42 -17.64
C SER A 14 -22.88 -5.08 -16.90
N GLN A 15 -23.62 -4.12 -17.45
CA GLN A 15 -24.07 -2.97 -16.67
C GLN A 15 -24.99 -3.42 -15.54
N ILE A 16 -25.03 -2.66 -14.44
CA ILE A 16 -25.95 -2.95 -13.34
C ILE A 16 -27.30 -2.37 -13.76
N SER A 17 -28.26 -3.24 -14.04
CA SER A 17 -29.65 -2.84 -14.26
C SER A 17 -30.35 -2.52 -12.94
N ASP A 18 -31.48 -1.83 -13.05
CA ASP A 18 -32.37 -1.57 -11.91
C ASP A 18 -32.68 -2.88 -11.19
N HIS A 19 -32.52 -2.85 -9.86
CA HIS A 19 -32.69 -4.01 -8.97
C HIS A 19 -31.88 -5.26 -9.34
N CYS A 20 -30.78 -5.12 -10.09
CA CYS A 20 -29.93 -6.25 -10.52
C CYS A 20 -30.68 -7.30 -11.35
N PHE A 21 -31.74 -6.90 -12.08
CA PHE A 21 -32.61 -7.83 -12.80
C PHE A 21 -31.85 -8.73 -13.79
N ASP A 22 -30.97 -8.16 -14.62
CA ASP A 22 -30.24 -8.94 -15.64
C ASP A 22 -29.27 -9.96 -15.01
N LEU A 23 -28.73 -9.64 -13.82
CA LEU A 23 -27.85 -10.53 -13.08
C LEU A 23 -28.65 -11.72 -12.55
N ILE A 24 -29.80 -11.44 -11.91
CA ILE A 24 -30.68 -12.47 -11.37
C ILE A 24 -31.16 -13.38 -12.51
N GLN A 25 -31.67 -12.80 -13.59
CA GLN A 25 -32.16 -13.54 -14.75
C GLN A 25 -31.07 -14.43 -15.37
N HIS A 26 -29.82 -13.95 -15.43
CA HIS A 26 -28.70 -14.72 -15.98
C HIS A 26 -28.44 -16.00 -15.18
N PHE A 27 -28.36 -15.90 -13.86
CA PHE A 27 -28.07 -17.06 -13.02
C PHE A 27 -29.30 -17.95 -12.79
N GLU A 28 -30.51 -17.40 -12.72
CA GLU A 28 -31.75 -18.18 -12.63
C GLU A 28 -32.06 -18.99 -13.90
N ALA A 29 -31.55 -18.57 -15.06
CA ALA A 29 -31.67 -19.32 -16.31
C ALA A 29 -30.83 -20.62 -16.31
N ILE A 30 -29.90 -20.79 -15.36
CA ILE A 30 -29.06 -21.97 -15.25
C ILE A 30 -29.82 -23.04 -14.46
N GLU A 31 -29.94 -24.23 -15.04
CA GLU A 31 -30.67 -25.33 -14.43
C GLU A 31 -30.07 -25.72 -13.07
N GLY A 32 -30.94 -25.80 -12.05
CA GLY A 32 -30.57 -26.15 -10.68
C GLY A 32 -30.14 -24.97 -9.79
N VAL A 33 -30.00 -23.76 -10.33
CA VAL A 33 -29.80 -22.56 -9.50
C VAL A 33 -31.11 -22.17 -8.80
N PRO A 34 -31.13 -22.01 -7.46
CA PRO A 34 -32.33 -21.62 -6.74
C PRO A 34 -32.68 -20.15 -7.00
N LYS A 35 -33.97 -19.88 -7.25
CA LYS A 35 -34.45 -18.50 -7.41
C LYS A 35 -34.20 -17.65 -6.18
N ILE A 36 -33.99 -16.36 -6.40
CA ILE A 36 -33.81 -15.41 -5.29
C ILE A 36 -35.12 -15.24 -4.52
N LYS A 37 -35.03 -15.09 -3.20
CA LYS A 37 -36.20 -14.82 -2.34
C LYS A 37 -36.52 -13.33 -2.35
N ASP A 38 -37.79 -12.99 -2.25
CA ASP A 38 -38.22 -11.59 -2.16
C ASP A 38 -37.60 -10.90 -0.93
N GLY A 39 -37.11 -9.68 -1.13
CA GLY A 39 -36.35 -8.92 -0.12
C GLY A 39 -34.93 -9.42 0.18
N TYR A 40 -34.44 -10.49 -0.46
CA TYR A 40 -33.07 -10.97 -0.25
C TYR A 40 -32.05 -10.16 -1.06
N ASN A 41 -30.87 -9.91 -0.48
CA ASN A 41 -29.83 -9.11 -1.15
C ASN A 41 -29.27 -9.86 -2.38
N PRO A 42 -29.41 -9.32 -3.61
CA PRO A 42 -28.90 -9.96 -4.82
C PRO A 42 -27.39 -10.21 -4.81
N ALA A 43 -26.62 -9.33 -4.19
CA ALA A 43 -25.16 -9.48 -4.09
C ALA A 43 -24.75 -10.66 -3.19
N THR A 44 -25.54 -10.94 -2.15
CA THR A 44 -25.32 -12.10 -1.29
C THR A 44 -25.74 -13.39 -1.99
N TRP A 45 -26.94 -13.39 -2.60
CA TRP A 45 -27.46 -14.55 -3.32
C TRP A 45 -26.55 -14.99 -4.46
N MET A 46 -26.06 -14.05 -5.27
CA MET A 46 -25.18 -14.38 -6.40
C MET A 46 -23.89 -15.08 -5.93
N LEU A 47 -23.29 -14.66 -4.82
CA LEU A 47 -22.05 -15.28 -4.31
C LEU A 47 -22.31 -16.68 -3.75
N GLU A 48 -23.49 -16.92 -3.17
CA GLU A 48 -23.89 -18.23 -2.67
C GLU A 48 -24.10 -19.22 -3.82
N VAL A 49 -24.84 -18.82 -4.86
CA VAL A 49 -25.17 -19.69 -5.99
C VAL A 49 -23.98 -19.95 -6.92
N THR A 50 -23.03 -19.02 -6.99
CA THR A 50 -21.79 -19.17 -7.78
C THR A 50 -20.61 -19.71 -6.97
N SER A 51 -20.84 -20.23 -5.76
CA SER A 51 -19.78 -20.82 -4.94
C SER A 51 -19.23 -22.12 -5.55
N ALA A 52 -17.95 -22.43 -5.32
CA ALA A 52 -17.31 -23.63 -5.87
C ALA A 52 -18.04 -24.93 -5.46
N GLY A 53 -18.60 -24.98 -4.25
CA GLY A 53 -19.40 -26.12 -3.79
C GLY A 53 -20.71 -26.27 -4.55
N LYS A 54 -21.39 -25.15 -4.90
CA LYS A 54 -22.60 -25.19 -5.73
C LYS A 54 -22.28 -25.56 -7.17
N GLU A 55 -21.20 -25.02 -7.74
CA GLU A 55 -20.71 -25.36 -9.08
C GLU A 55 -20.46 -26.87 -9.22
N ALA A 56 -19.76 -27.48 -8.24
CA ALA A 56 -19.49 -28.92 -8.21
C ALA A 56 -20.76 -29.77 -8.07
N ASN A 57 -21.69 -29.35 -7.21
CA ASN A 57 -22.97 -30.06 -7.01
C ASN A 57 -23.87 -30.01 -8.25
N LEU A 58 -23.88 -28.87 -8.94
CA LEU A 58 -24.64 -28.68 -10.18
C LEU A 58 -23.97 -29.33 -11.39
N LYS A 59 -22.68 -29.69 -11.29
CA LYS A 59 -21.84 -30.19 -12.40
C LYS A 59 -21.85 -29.25 -13.62
N VAL A 60 -21.99 -27.95 -13.36
CA VAL A 60 -21.98 -26.88 -14.37
C VAL A 60 -20.69 -26.10 -14.20
N ASN A 61 -20.07 -25.63 -15.28
CA ASN A 61 -19.01 -24.63 -15.21
C ASN A 61 -19.58 -23.25 -15.57
N PHE A 62 -19.70 -22.37 -14.59
CA PHE A 62 -20.30 -21.03 -14.80
C PHE A 62 -19.51 -20.19 -15.81
N THR A 63 -18.20 -20.40 -15.90
CA THR A 63 -17.35 -19.72 -16.88
C THR A 63 -17.69 -20.12 -18.31
N ASP A 64 -17.98 -21.40 -18.54
CA ASP A 64 -18.34 -21.89 -19.87
C ASP A 64 -19.76 -21.44 -20.25
N VAL A 65 -20.69 -21.43 -19.29
CA VAL A 65 -22.02 -20.86 -19.48
C VAL A 65 -21.92 -19.39 -19.89
N TYR A 66 -21.10 -18.59 -19.19
CA TYR A 66 -20.89 -17.20 -19.55
C TYR A 66 -20.26 -17.05 -20.94
N LYS A 67 -19.17 -17.76 -21.24
CA LYS A 67 -18.48 -17.70 -22.56
C LYS A 67 -19.41 -18.03 -23.73
N ASN A 68 -20.34 -18.96 -23.54
CA ASN A 68 -21.31 -19.37 -24.56
C ASN A 68 -22.59 -18.49 -24.60
N SER A 69 -22.75 -17.56 -23.65
CA SER A 69 -23.93 -16.70 -23.58
C SER A 69 -23.91 -15.57 -24.62
N GLU A 70 -25.10 -15.11 -25.01
CA GLU A 70 -25.26 -13.90 -25.83
C GLU A 70 -24.67 -12.65 -25.14
N LEU A 71 -24.64 -12.62 -23.81
CA LEU A 71 -24.03 -11.54 -23.04
C LEU A 71 -22.52 -11.42 -23.34
N HIS A 72 -21.81 -12.56 -23.34
CA HIS A 72 -20.38 -12.56 -23.68
C HIS A 72 -20.14 -12.14 -25.14
N ARG A 73 -20.97 -12.62 -26.07
CA ARG A 73 -20.86 -12.25 -27.49
C ARG A 73 -21.08 -10.74 -27.71
N ARG A 74 -22.11 -10.16 -27.10
CA ARG A 74 -22.37 -8.71 -27.13
C ARG A 74 -21.22 -7.91 -26.51
N ASN A 75 -20.70 -8.33 -25.36
CA ASN A 75 -19.55 -7.65 -24.74
C ASN A 75 -18.31 -7.69 -25.63
N LYS A 76 -18.05 -8.82 -26.31
CA LYS A 76 -16.94 -8.93 -27.26
C LYS A 76 -17.10 -8.01 -28.47
N GLN A 77 -18.32 -7.91 -29.02
CA GLN A 77 -18.63 -6.96 -30.10
C GLN A 77 -18.43 -5.51 -29.65
N LEU A 78 -18.95 -5.14 -28.48
CA LEU A 78 -18.79 -3.80 -27.92
C LEU A 78 -17.31 -3.45 -27.68
N ILE A 79 -16.52 -4.40 -27.18
CA ILE A 79 -15.06 -4.21 -27.03
C ILE A 79 -14.40 -3.99 -28.39
N GLN A 80 -14.79 -4.73 -29.44
CA GLN A 80 -14.25 -4.53 -30.78
C GLN A 80 -14.63 -3.16 -31.33
N GLU A 81 -15.89 -2.75 -31.21
CA GLU A 81 -16.37 -1.42 -31.64
C GLU A 81 -15.60 -0.30 -30.93
N LEU A 82 -15.43 -0.39 -29.60
CA LEU A 82 -14.72 0.61 -28.80
C LEU A 82 -13.20 0.55 -28.94
N SER A 83 -12.65 -0.54 -29.47
CA SER A 83 -11.20 -0.66 -29.70
C SER A 83 -10.71 0.17 -30.89
N PHE A 84 -11.61 0.58 -31.79
CA PHE A 84 -11.30 1.46 -32.90
C PHE A 84 -11.71 2.90 -32.55
N PRO A 85 -10.75 3.82 -32.36
CA PRO A 85 -11.07 5.22 -32.09
C PRO A 85 -11.85 5.84 -33.26
N CYS A 86 -12.85 6.66 -32.94
CA CYS A 86 -13.61 7.40 -33.95
C CYS A 86 -12.69 8.29 -34.79
N GLN A 87 -12.93 8.40 -36.09
CA GLN A 87 -12.14 9.28 -36.96
C GLN A 87 -12.15 10.72 -36.42
N GLY A 88 -10.95 11.24 -36.11
CA GLY A 88 -10.76 12.57 -35.54
C GLY A 88 -10.61 12.62 -34.02
N SER A 89 -10.75 11.50 -33.29
CA SER A 89 -10.40 11.47 -31.87
C SER A 89 -8.89 11.54 -31.68
N LYS A 90 -8.45 12.32 -30.70
CA LYS A 90 -7.05 12.35 -30.26
C LYS A 90 -6.87 11.35 -29.13
N ASP A 91 -5.75 10.65 -29.14
CA ASP A 91 -5.37 9.79 -28.01
C ASP A 91 -5.29 10.61 -26.73
N LEU A 92 -5.73 10.00 -25.62
CA LEU A 92 -5.62 10.60 -24.30
C LEU A 92 -4.13 10.70 -23.94
N HIS A 93 -3.54 11.87 -24.11
CA HIS A 93 -2.17 12.15 -23.76
C HIS A 93 -2.10 12.96 -22.47
N PHE A 94 -1.27 12.51 -21.53
CA PHE A 94 -0.92 13.25 -20.34
C PHE A 94 0.51 13.73 -20.48
N ASP A 95 0.72 15.05 -20.50
CA ASP A 95 2.05 15.65 -20.65
C ASP A 95 3.00 15.31 -19.49
N ALA A 96 2.44 14.96 -18.33
CA ALA A 96 3.19 14.62 -17.13
C ALA A 96 2.64 13.36 -16.46
N GLN A 97 3.54 12.51 -15.96
CA GLN A 97 3.19 11.32 -15.17
C GLN A 97 2.50 11.68 -13.83
N TYR A 98 2.78 12.87 -13.29
CA TYR A 98 2.24 13.34 -12.02
C TYR A 98 1.48 14.65 -12.21
N SER A 99 0.42 14.86 -11.43
CA SER A 99 -0.42 16.06 -11.51
C SER A 99 0.29 17.35 -11.04
N GLN A 100 1.34 17.24 -10.23
CA GLN A 100 2.02 18.37 -9.59
C GLN A 100 3.52 18.38 -9.92
N THR A 101 4.10 19.58 -9.86
CA THR A 101 5.55 19.77 -10.07
C THR A 101 6.37 19.07 -8.98
N PHE A 102 7.64 18.77 -9.30
CA PHE A 102 8.56 18.13 -8.37
C PHE A 102 8.69 18.87 -7.02
N VAL A 103 8.77 20.21 -7.06
CA VAL A 103 8.90 21.04 -5.85
C VAL A 103 7.64 20.95 -4.99
N ALA A 104 6.46 21.00 -5.60
CA ALA A 104 5.20 20.83 -4.88
C ALA A 104 5.10 19.45 -4.23
N GLN A 105 5.55 18.38 -4.93
CA GLN A 105 5.65 17.04 -4.36
C GLN A 105 6.61 17.01 -3.15
N CYS A 106 7.77 17.66 -3.24
CA CYS A 106 8.75 17.73 -2.13
C CYS A 106 8.17 18.45 -0.91
N ILE A 107 7.53 19.61 -1.10
CA ILE A 107 6.90 20.37 -0.01
C ILE A 107 5.79 19.55 0.64
N ALA A 108 4.94 18.89 -0.15
CA ALA A 108 3.87 18.04 0.37
C ALA A 108 4.41 16.84 1.16
N CYS A 109 5.47 16.18 0.67
CA CYS A 109 6.12 15.08 1.38
C CYS A 109 6.75 15.54 2.70
N LEU A 110 7.45 16.68 2.68
CA LEU A 110 8.04 17.30 3.87
C LEU A 110 6.99 17.64 4.92
N TRP A 111 5.90 18.30 4.49
CA TRP A 111 4.78 18.64 5.37
C TRP A 111 4.19 17.38 6.01
N LYS A 112 3.92 16.35 5.19
CA LYS A 112 3.35 15.07 5.66
C LYS A 112 4.25 14.40 6.68
N GLN A 113 5.55 14.30 6.42
CA GLN A 113 6.51 13.67 7.32
C GLN A 113 6.70 14.49 8.61
N HIS A 114 6.74 15.81 8.50
CA HIS A 114 6.84 16.69 9.66
C HIS A 114 5.64 16.52 10.59
N LEU A 115 4.44 16.50 10.02
CA LEU A 115 3.21 16.28 10.78
C LEU A 115 3.17 14.86 11.38
N SER A 116 3.58 13.83 10.64
CA SER A 116 3.68 12.44 11.12
C SER A 116 4.61 12.35 12.32
N TYR A 117 5.80 12.95 12.21
CA TYR A 117 6.81 12.95 13.26
C TYR A 117 6.36 13.68 14.53
N TRP A 118 5.78 14.89 14.38
CA TRP A 118 5.28 15.67 15.51
C TRP A 118 4.11 15.00 16.23
N ARG A 119 3.21 14.36 15.48
CA ARG A 119 2.06 13.63 16.06
C ARG A 119 2.49 12.33 16.75
N ASN A 120 3.64 11.78 16.40
CA ASN A 120 4.19 10.59 17.06
C ASN A 120 5.05 10.97 18.28
N THR A 121 4.42 11.64 19.25
CA THR A 121 5.08 12.15 20.46
C THR A 121 5.73 11.03 21.26
N SER A 122 5.13 9.83 21.30
CA SER A 122 5.67 8.67 22.01
C SER A 122 7.03 8.23 21.45
N TYR A 123 7.18 8.15 20.12
CA TYR A 123 8.45 7.80 19.49
C TYR A 123 9.55 8.80 19.82
N THR A 124 9.26 10.09 19.65
CA THR A 124 10.21 11.18 19.92
C THR A 124 10.59 11.24 21.40
N ALA A 125 9.64 11.07 22.32
CA ALA A 125 9.89 11.05 23.75
C ALA A 125 10.77 9.88 24.19
N VAL A 126 10.48 8.66 23.70
CA VAL A 126 11.30 7.47 23.99
C VAL A 126 12.71 7.65 23.46
N ARG A 127 12.88 8.18 22.24
CA ARG A 127 14.19 8.45 21.65
C ARG A 127 15.00 9.45 22.48
N LEU A 128 14.38 10.55 22.92
CA LEU A 128 15.03 11.55 23.77
C LEU A 128 15.44 10.96 25.12
N LEU A 129 14.52 10.27 25.79
CA LEU A 129 14.78 9.64 27.10
C LEU A 129 15.91 8.61 27.00
N PHE A 130 15.89 7.75 25.98
CA PHE A 130 16.93 6.74 25.78
C PHE A 130 18.29 7.38 25.49
N THR A 131 18.32 8.46 24.71
CA THR A 131 19.56 9.21 24.40
C THR A 131 20.14 9.86 25.66
N ILE A 132 19.30 10.49 26.49
CA ILE A 132 19.71 11.10 27.76
C ILE A 132 20.25 10.03 28.71
N MET A 133 19.53 8.92 28.90
CA MET A 133 19.95 7.83 29.76
C MET A 133 21.27 7.21 29.31
N THR A 134 21.44 7.01 28.01
CA THR A 134 22.69 6.49 27.41
C THR A 134 23.85 7.47 27.63
N GLY A 135 23.62 8.77 27.43
CA GLY A 135 24.62 9.81 27.68
C GLY A 135 25.08 9.85 29.15
N LEU A 136 24.12 9.74 30.09
CA LEU A 136 24.43 9.66 31.52
C LEU A 136 25.23 8.39 31.87
N LEU A 137 24.84 7.24 31.33
CA LEU A 137 25.55 5.98 31.51
C LEU A 137 27.00 6.06 31.05
N PHE A 138 27.24 6.54 29.82
CA PHE A 138 28.60 6.72 29.31
C PHE A 138 29.39 7.78 30.08
N GLY A 139 28.74 8.85 30.53
CA GLY A 139 29.34 9.88 31.39
C GLY A 139 29.79 9.32 32.74
N LEU A 140 29.00 8.42 33.34
CA LEU A 140 29.34 7.75 34.60
C LEU A 140 30.40 6.65 34.44
N ILE A 141 30.32 5.84 33.38
CA ILE A 141 31.29 4.76 33.11
C ILE A 141 32.68 5.31 32.83
N PHE A 142 32.76 6.37 32.02
CA PHE A 142 34.03 7.01 31.65
C PHE A 142 34.32 8.26 32.49
N TRP A 143 33.78 8.29 33.71
CA TRP A 143 34.04 9.37 34.65
C TRP A 143 35.54 9.51 34.89
N ASP A 144 36.04 10.75 34.85
CA ASP A 144 37.45 11.09 35.13
C ASP A 144 38.49 10.53 34.13
N VAL A 145 38.08 9.84 33.06
CA VAL A 145 39.00 9.32 32.02
C VAL A 145 39.70 10.47 31.28
N GLY A 146 39.00 11.57 31.00
CA GLY A 146 39.57 12.72 30.29
C GLY A 146 40.57 13.57 31.09
N LEU A 147 40.60 13.40 32.42
CA LEU A 147 41.49 14.11 33.35
C LEU A 147 42.83 13.38 33.55
N LYS A 148 42.88 12.09 33.22
CA LYS A 148 44.09 11.26 33.25
C LYS A 148 44.78 11.36 31.89
N ARG A 149 45.91 12.04 31.82
CA ARG A 149 46.71 12.23 30.58
C ARG A 149 48.21 11.97 30.80
N ARG A 150 48.56 11.24 31.85
CA ARG A 150 49.96 11.08 32.25
C ARG A 150 50.65 9.94 31.53
N LYS A 151 49.89 8.96 31.02
CA LYS A 151 50.40 7.80 30.29
C LYS A 151 49.79 7.71 28.90
N GLU A 152 50.51 7.12 27.95
CA GLU A 152 49.99 6.81 26.61
C GLU A 152 48.73 5.92 26.67
N GLN A 153 48.67 5.00 27.64
CA GLN A 153 47.49 4.16 27.87
C GLN A 153 46.23 4.97 28.21
N ASP A 154 46.38 6.11 28.90
CA ASP A 154 45.23 6.95 29.25
C ASP A 154 44.63 7.62 28.00
N LEU A 155 45.49 8.01 27.05
CA LEU A 155 45.08 8.54 25.75
C LEU A 155 44.34 7.48 24.91
N PHE A 156 44.86 6.25 24.85
CA PHE A 156 44.19 5.14 24.16
C PHE A 156 42.82 4.83 24.78
N ASN A 157 42.72 4.83 26.12
CA ASN A 157 41.45 4.60 26.81
C ASN A 157 40.43 5.72 26.52
N ALA A 158 40.87 6.99 26.50
CA ALA A 158 40.00 8.12 26.14
C ALA A 158 39.50 8.01 24.69
N MET A 159 40.38 7.71 23.73
CA MET A 159 39.98 7.51 22.34
C MET A 159 39.02 6.33 22.17
N GLY A 160 39.31 5.20 22.83
CA GLY A 160 38.44 4.02 22.83
C GLY A 160 37.06 4.29 23.40
N SER A 161 36.98 5.08 24.50
CA SER A 161 35.71 5.48 25.09
C SER A 161 34.86 6.37 24.17
N MET A 162 35.48 7.34 23.48
CA MET A 162 34.78 8.19 22.51
C MET A 162 34.27 7.36 21.34
N TYR A 163 35.11 6.46 20.81
CA TYR A 163 34.72 5.56 19.74
C TYR A 163 33.54 4.66 20.13
N ALA A 164 33.59 4.04 21.31
CA ALA A 164 32.51 3.18 21.82
C ALA A 164 31.20 3.96 21.99
N ALA A 165 31.25 5.18 22.56
CA ALA A 165 30.07 6.01 22.76
C ALA A 165 29.44 6.45 21.43
N VAL A 166 30.24 6.92 20.47
CA VAL A 166 29.75 7.37 19.15
C VAL A 166 29.15 6.21 18.38
N THR A 167 29.84 5.06 18.32
CA THR A 167 29.34 3.87 17.63
C THR A 167 28.05 3.36 18.25
N PHE A 168 27.97 3.30 19.59
CA PHE A 168 26.77 2.82 20.28
C PHE A 168 25.57 3.73 20.01
N ILE A 169 25.74 5.05 20.15
CA ILE A 169 24.67 6.03 19.87
C ILE A 169 24.21 5.93 18.40
N GLY A 170 25.16 5.75 17.46
CA GLY A 170 24.85 5.57 16.04
C GLY A 170 24.00 4.32 15.77
N VAL A 171 24.40 3.17 16.34
CA VAL A 171 23.68 1.89 16.19
C VAL A 171 22.27 1.98 16.78
N VAL A 172 22.13 2.53 17.98
CA VAL A 172 20.83 2.65 18.67
C VAL A 172 19.88 3.58 17.89
N ASN A 173 20.35 4.74 17.44
CA ASN A 173 19.54 5.64 16.62
C ASN A 173 19.15 5.03 15.26
N GLY A 174 20.07 4.27 14.65
CA GLY A 174 19.78 3.55 13.40
C GLY A 174 18.72 2.48 13.59
N ALA A 175 18.81 1.71 14.67
CA ALA A 175 17.85 0.67 15.03
C ALA A 175 16.46 1.23 15.37
N SER A 176 16.38 2.38 16.05
CA SER A 176 15.10 2.97 16.46
C SER A 176 14.27 3.48 15.27
N VAL A 177 14.92 3.90 14.17
CA VAL A 177 14.23 4.41 12.97
C VAL A 177 13.64 3.28 12.10
N GLN A 178 14.20 2.06 12.14
CA GLN A 178 13.77 0.92 11.33
C GLN A 178 12.25 0.63 11.38
N PRO A 179 11.60 0.50 12.56
CA PRO A 179 10.17 0.19 12.61
C PRO A 179 9.29 1.31 12.03
N ILE A 180 9.68 2.57 12.22
CA ILE A 180 8.96 3.72 11.65
C ILE A 180 9.02 3.68 10.12
N VAL A 181 10.23 3.51 9.57
CA VAL A 181 10.43 3.41 8.12
C VAL A 181 9.70 2.21 7.53
N ALA A 182 9.63 1.08 8.23
CA ALA A 182 8.92 -0.11 7.75
C ALA A 182 7.41 0.14 7.56
N ILE A 183 6.77 0.87 8.50
CA ILE A 183 5.36 1.23 8.41
C ILE A 183 5.14 2.23 7.26
N GLU A 184 5.95 3.28 7.20
CA GLU A 184 5.83 4.33 6.19
C GLU A 184 6.09 3.81 4.77
N ARG A 185 7.01 2.85 4.61
CA ARG A 185 7.31 2.22 3.33
C ARG A 185 6.08 1.57 2.69
N THR A 186 5.22 0.92 3.49
CA THR A 186 3.97 0.30 2.99
C THR A 186 3.02 1.36 2.45
N VAL A 187 2.90 2.50 3.14
CA VAL A 187 2.09 3.64 2.69
C VAL A 187 2.67 4.25 1.42
N PHE A 188 3.99 4.45 1.37
CA PHE A 188 4.70 4.96 0.20
C PHE A 188 4.45 4.11 -1.05
N TYR A 189 4.55 2.79 -0.96
CA TYR A 189 4.29 1.92 -2.12
C TYR A 189 2.85 2.05 -2.62
N ARG A 190 1.87 2.18 -1.71
CA ARG A 190 0.47 2.39 -2.08
C ARG A 190 0.25 3.73 -2.79
N GLU A 191 0.83 4.81 -2.26
CA GLU A 191 0.68 6.16 -2.83
C GLU A 191 1.43 6.31 -4.16
N ARG A 192 2.59 5.66 -4.30
CA ARG A 192 3.33 5.59 -5.56
C ARG A 192 2.57 4.78 -6.62
N ALA A 193 1.96 3.66 -6.24
CA ALA A 193 1.13 2.85 -7.15
C ALA A 193 -0.11 3.62 -7.62
N ALA A 194 -0.64 4.51 -6.78
CA ALA A 194 -1.73 5.44 -7.14
C ALA A 194 -1.26 6.65 -7.97
N GLY A 195 0.04 6.79 -8.27
CA GLY A 195 0.58 7.90 -9.07
C GLY A 195 0.58 9.25 -8.35
N MET A 196 0.57 9.30 -7.01
CA MET A 196 0.47 10.57 -6.28
C MET A 196 1.75 11.41 -6.33
N TYR A 197 2.92 10.80 -6.19
CA TYR A 197 4.22 11.48 -6.22
C TYR A 197 5.35 10.49 -6.53
N SER A 198 6.50 11.01 -6.96
CA SER A 198 7.69 10.22 -7.32
C SER A 198 8.54 9.80 -6.11
N ALA A 199 9.44 8.83 -6.30
CA ALA A 199 10.26 8.32 -5.19
C ALA A 199 11.27 9.34 -4.64
N LEU A 200 11.75 10.27 -5.48
CA LEU A 200 12.81 11.22 -5.13
C LEU A 200 12.34 12.29 -4.12
N PRO A 201 11.18 12.96 -4.29
CA PRO A 201 10.61 13.86 -3.28
C PRO A 201 10.47 13.24 -1.90
N TYR A 202 10.02 11.98 -1.85
CA TYR A 202 9.88 11.25 -0.59
C TYR A 202 11.23 10.98 0.08
N ALA A 203 12.24 10.56 -0.69
CA ALA A 203 13.59 10.32 -0.17
C ALA A 203 14.25 11.61 0.34
N LEU A 204 14.14 12.72 -0.42
CA LEU A 204 14.65 14.03 0.00
C LEU A 204 13.98 14.52 1.28
N ALA A 205 12.67 14.37 1.36
CA ALA A 205 11.91 14.77 2.53
C ALA A 205 12.31 13.96 3.78
N HIS A 206 12.55 12.64 3.63
CA HIS A 206 13.05 11.79 4.71
C HIS A 206 14.41 12.24 5.23
N VAL A 207 15.36 12.52 4.33
CA VAL A 207 16.72 12.95 4.67
C VAL A 207 16.70 14.31 5.39
N LEU A 208 15.85 15.23 4.95
CA LEU A 208 15.73 16.56 5.55
C LEU A 208 15.12 16.51 6.95
N LEU A 209 14.20 15.58 7.22
CA LEU A 209 13.51 15.50 8.50
C LEU A 209 14.26 14.69 9.57
N HIS A 210 15.04 13.68 9.16
CA HIS A 210 15.76 12.77 10.05
C HIS A 210 17.24 13.14 10.27
N ARG A 211 17.63 14.35 9.86
CA ARG A 211 18.94 14.92 10.15
C ARG A 211 18.97 15.50 11.56
#